data_AF-A0A067NTF8-F1
#
_entry.id   AF-A0A067NTF8-F1
#
_cell.length_a   1.000
_cell.length_b   1.000
_cell.length_c   1.000
_cell.angle_alpha   90.00
_cell.angle_beta   90.00
_cell.angle_gamma   90.00
#
_symmetry.space_group_name_H-M   'P 1'
#
loop_
_entity.id
_entity.type
_entity.pdbx_description
1 polymer ?
#
loop_
_entity_poly.entity_id
_entity_poly.type
_entity_poly.pdbx_seq_one_letter_code
_entity_poly.pdbx_strand_id
1 'polypeptide(L)'
;VGISYGFGQPRPMRLQNAPNTKVLNELMQNPDVKRVAGFQSHQLRLLAPALAQDYRNTMDRLTQSQPELVRNFTNSDYAAFTVNFGPRTVSIPHTDCANLAYGLCAVTALGNFDPDKGGHLILWDLQVVIRFPPGATLLIPSALVQHSNLPIQNGERRYSVTQYSAGGLFRWVRNGLCSDAHRLPNVDIGAEWENGLEKLKRTDQ
;
A
#
# COMPACT_ATOMS: atom_id res chain seq x y z
N VAL A 1 6.25 -7.64 3.19
CA VAL A 1 7.68 -7.25 3.14
C VAL A 1 7.80 -5.79 2.78
N GLY A 2 8.90 -5.14 3.13
CA GLY A 2 9.16 -3.75 2.74
C GLY A 2 9.55 -2.87 3.91
N ILE A 3 9.50 -1.57 3.72
CA ILE A 3 9.91 -0.57 4.71
C ILE A 3 8.65 -0.07 5.42
N SER A 4 8.70 0.03 6.74
CA SER A 4 7.60 0.55 7.56
C SER A 4 8.15 1.37 8.73
N TYR A 5 7.31 2.23 9.29
CA TYR A 5 7.58 2.96 10.52
C TYR A 5 6.30 3.14 11.32
N GLY A 6 6.29 2.65 12.56
CA GLY A 6 5.15 2.68 13.47
C GLY A 6 5.25 1.57 14.53
N PHE A 7 4.19 1.41 15.34
CA PHE A 7 4.06 0.31 16.32
C PHE A 7 5.28 0.12 17.25
N GLY A 8 5.84 1.23 17.75
CA GLY A 8 6.97 1.20 18.69
C GLY A 8 8.35 0.98 18.05
N GLN A 9 8.45 0.95 16.72
CA GLN A 9 9.75 0.96 16.05
C GLN A 9 10.51 2.25 16.39
N PRO A 10 11.82 2.18 16.70
CA PRO A 10 12.61 3.36 17.06
C PRO A 10 12.91 4.26 15.86
N ARG A 11 12.92 3.68 14.65
CA ARG A 11 13.18 4.35 13.36
C ARG A 11 12.55 3.53 12.23
N PRO A 12 12.51 4.04 10.98
CA PRO A 12 12.10 3.25 9.84
C PRO A 12 12.92 1.96 9.70
N MET A 13 12.26 0.83 9.50
CA MET A 13 12.88 -0.49 9.45
C MET A 13 12.27 -1.34 8.35
N ARG A 14 13.00 -2.38 7.92
CA ARG A 14 12.43 -3.43 7.06
C ARG A 14 11.58 -4.38 7.88
N LEU A 15 10.37 -4.66 7.38
CA LEU A 15 9.48 -5.68 7.90
C LEU A 15 10.12 -7.06 7.76
N GLN A 16 10.20 -7.78 8.87
CA GLN A 16 10.68 -9.16 8.92
C GLN A 16 9.49 -10.12 8.88
N ASN A 17 9.60 -11.18 8.08
CA ASN A 17 8.64 -12.28 8.05
C ASN A 17 9.42 -13.59 8.02
N ALA A 18 10.10 -13.88 9.13
CA ALA A 18 11.04 -15.00 9.24
C ALA A 18 10.46 -16.32 8.70
N PRO A 19 9.23 -16.74 9.05
CA PRO A 19 8.67 -18.02 8.59
C PRO A 19 8.51 -18.11 7.06
N ASN A 20 8.26 -16.97 6.39
CA ASN A 20 7.96 -16.94 4.96
C ASN A 20 9.12 -16.37 4.12
N THR A 21 10.32 -16.21 4.68
CA THR A 21 11.43 -15.50 4.01
C THR A 21 11.79 -16.10 2.66
N LYS A 22 11.87 -17.44 2.58
CA LYS A 22 12.23 -18.14 1.34
C LYS A 22 11.22 -17.88 0.22
N VAL A 23 9.94 -18.15 0.49
CA VAL A 23 8.86 -17.96 -0.51
C VAL A 23 8.70 -16.49 -0.89
N LEU A 24 8.86 -15.56 0.07
CA LEU A 24 8.80 -14.14 -0.22
C LEU A 24 9.96 -13.70 -1.11
N ASN A 25 11.19 -14.18 -0.88
CA ASN A 25 12.32 -13.88 -1.75
C ASN A 25 12.11 -14.38 -3.18
N GLU A 26 11.59 -15.60 -3.34
CA GLU A 26 11.25 -16.16 -4.66
C GLU A 26 10.18 -15.31 -5.37
N LEU A 27 9.09 -14.95 -4.67
CA LEU A 27 8.03 -14.10 -5.22
C LEU A 27 8.53 -12.71 -5.59
N MET A 28 9.38 -12.09 -4.76
CA MET A 28 9.94 -10.77 -5.02
C MET A 28 10.87 -10.76 -6.24
N GLN A 29 11.46 -11.90 -6.60
CA GLN A 29 12.28 -12.04 -7.81
C GLN A 29 11.47 -12.40 -9.07
N ASN A 30 10.26 -12.94 -8.90
CA ASN A 30 9.39 -13.36 -10.00
C ASN A 30 9.03 -12.19 -10.94
N PRO A 31 9.24 -12.33 -12.26
CA PRO A 31 8.92 -11.28 -13.25
C PRO A 31 7.46 -10.83 -13.25
N ASP A 32 6.50 -11.73 -13.05
CA ASP A 32 5.07 -11.40 -13.06
C ASP A 32 4.68 -10.61 -11.83
N VAL A 33 5.24 -10.94 -10.67
CA VAL A 33 5.06 -10.16 -9.43
C VAL A 33 5.62 -8.74 -9.61
N LYS A 34 6.82 -8.61 -10.21
CA LYS A 34 7.41 -7.30 -10.54
C LYS A 34 6.53 -6.50 -11.50
N ARG A 35 5.89 -7.16 -12.48
CA ARG A 35 4.94 -6.50 -13.42
C ARG A 35 3.70 -6.01 -12.68
N VAL A 36 3.11 -6.81 -11.80
CA VAL A 36 1.96 -6.39 -10.98
C VAL A 36 2.33 -5.19 -10.12
N ALA A 37 3.45 -5.23 -9.42
CA ALA A 37 3.92 -4.09 -8.60
C ALA A 37 4.17 -2.82 -9.44
N GLY A 38 4.79 -2.97 -10.61
CA GLY A 38 4.98 -1.87 -11.54
C GLY A 38 3.67 -1.28 -12.06
N PHE A 39 2.69 -2.14 -12.38
CA PHE A 39 1.37 -1.75 -12.85
C PHE A 39 0.60 -0.99 -11.76
N GLN A 40 0.59 -1.50 -10.53
CA GLN A 40 0.01 -0.82 -9.36
C GLN A 40 0.61 0.58 -9.16
N SER A 41 1.93 0.71 -9.27
CA SER A 41 2.63 1.98 -9.17
C SER A 41 2.32 2.92 -10.35
N HIS A 42 2.17 2.39 -11.56
CA HIS A 42 1.79 3.19 -12.73
C HIS A 42 0.38 3.75 -12.61
N GLN A 43 -0.58 2.95 -12.13
CA GLN A 43 -1.94 3.41 -11.85
C GLN A 43 -1.95 4.58 -10.86
N LEU A 44 -1.11 4.53 -9.82
CA LEU A 44 -0.97 5.62 -8.86
C LEU A 44 -0.48 6.90 -9.55
N ARG A 45 0.57 6.82 -10.37
CA ARG A 45 1.10 7.97 -11.13
C ARG A 45 0.07 8.59 -12.08
N LEU A 46 -0.80 7.76 -12.67
CA LEU A 46 -1.83 8.20 -13.60
C LEU A 46 -3.03 8.88 -12.91
N LEU A 47 -3.40 8.38 -11.73
CA LEU A 47 -4.58 8.84 -11.01
C LEU A 47 -4.27 9.98 -10.03
N ALA A 48 -3.09 9.98 -9.43
CA ALA A 48 -2.65 10.97 -8.45
C ALA A 48 -1.14 11.23 -8.58
N PRO A 49 -0.69 11.92 -9.65
CA PRO A 49 0.74 12.09 -9.94
C PRO A 49 1.52 12.78 -8.82
N ALA A 50 0.92 13.81 -8.20
CA ALA A 50 1.52 14.51 -7.07
C ALA A 50 1.69 13.59 -5.84
N LEU A 51 0.71 12.72 -5.57
CA LEU A 51 0.79 11.72 -4.51
C LEU A 51 1.87 10.67 -4.81
N ALA A 52 1.94 10.19 -6.06
CA ALA A 52 2.97 9.25 -6.50
C ALA A 52 4.38 9.83 -6.33
N GLN A 53 4.55 11.12 -6.63
CA GLN A 53 5.81 11.83 -6.43
C GLN A 53 6.16 11.96 -4.93
N ASP A 54 5.19 12.24 -4.06
CA ASP A 54 5.36 12.28 -2.60
C ASP A 54 5.84 10.91 -2.07
N TYR A 55 5.27 9.81 -2.57
CA TYR A 55 5.70 8.45 -2.25
C TYR A 55 7.15 8.21 -2.68
N ARG A 56 7.47 8.53 -3.93
CA ARG A 56 8.82 8.35 -4.48
C ARG A 56 9.87 9.15 -3.71
N ASN A 57 9.62 10.44 -3.49
CA ASN A 57 10.52 11.35 -2.78
C ASN A 57 10.77 10.88 -1.34
N THR A 58 9.71 10.44 -0.66
CA THR A 58 9.81 9.88 0.69
C THR A 58 10.73 8.66 0.70
N MET A 59 10.53 7.73 -0.23
CA MET A 59 11.36 6.55 -0.33
C MET A 59 12.81 6.87 -0.72
N ASP A 60 13.05 7.84 -1.61
CA ASP A 60 14.40 8.26 -2.00
C ASP A 60 15.16 8.81 -0.80
N ARG A 61 14.56 9.77 -0.08
CA ARG A 61 15.15 10.35 1.13
C ARG A 61 15.44 9.29 2.20
N LEU A 62 14.54 8.34 2.41
CA LEU A 62 14.75 7.24 3.35
C LEU A 62 15.96 6.39 2.96
N THR A 63 15.99 5.90 1.72
CA THR A 63 17.07 5.00 1.24
C THR A 63 18.43 5.70 1.12
N GLN A 64 18.45 7.02 0.88
CA GLN A 64 19.66 7.83 0.93
C GLN A 64 20.18 8.02 2.37
N SER A 65 19.27 8.20 3.33
CA SER A 65 19.64 8.42 4.74
C SER A 65 20.02 7.15 5.52
N GLN A 66 19.46 6.00 5.14
CA GLN A 66 19.61 4.71 5.81
C GLN A 66 19.87 3.63 4.74
N PRO A 67 21.14 3.39 4.36
CA PRO A 67 21.49 2.48 3.27
C PRO A 67 21.01 1.03 3.44
N GLU A 68 20.72 0.59 4.66
CA GLU A 68 20.12 -0.72 4.94
C GLU A 68 18.64 -0.84 4.50
N LEU A 69 17.97 0.29 4.28
CA LEU A 69 16.61 0.33 3.78
C LEU A 69 16.60 0.14 2.26
N VAL A 70 16.46 -1.11 1.84
CA VAL A 70 16.36 -1.45 0.42
C VAL A 70 14.90 -1.42 -0.05
N ARG A 71 14.62 -0.83 -1.21
CA ARG A 71 13.28 -0.88 -1.83
C ARG A 71 12.92 -2.31 -2.25
N ASN A 72 11.63 -2.63 -2.21
CA ASN A 72 11.12 -3.92 -2.64
C ASN A 72 11.28 -4.14 -4.15
N PHE A 73 10.93 -3.13 -4.95
CA PHE A 73 11.05 -3.16 -6.41
C PHE A 73 11.55 -1.81 -6.91
N THR A 74 12.32 -1.83 -8.00
CA THR A 74 12.83 -0.60 -8.64
C THR A 74 11.76 0.14 -9.45
N ASN A 75 10.70 -0.57 -9.88
CA ASN A 75 9.61 -0.01 -10.68
C ASN A 75 8.39 0.42 -9.85
N SER A 76 8.49 0.41 -8.51
CA SER A 76 7.40 0.76 -7.59
C SER A 76 7.73 1.94 -6.69
N ASP A 77 6.74 2.81 -6.47
CA ASP A 77 6.82 3.95 -5.54
C ASP A 77 6.41 3.58 -4.10
N TYR A 78 5.72 2.45 -3.90
CA TYR A 78 5.27 2.00 -2.58
C TYR A 78 6.40 1.47 -1.68
N ALA A 79 6.25 1.67 -0.38
CA ALA A 79 7.21 1.23 0.63
C ALA A 79 7.10 -0.27 0.98
N ALA A 80 5.87 -0.79 0.98
CA ALA A 80 5.56 -2.15 1.40
C ALA A 80 4.73 -2.92 0.36
N PHE A 81 4.81 -4.24 0.47
CA PHE A 81 4.17 -5.20 -0.40
C PHE A 81 3.72 -6.43 0.40
N THR A 82 2.49 -6.86 0.21
CA THR A 82 1.94 -8.06 0.86
C THR A 82 1.27 -8.96 -0.16
N VAL A 83 1.58 -10.25 -0.08
CA VAL A 83 0.83 -11.31 -0.74
C VAL A 83 -0.09 -11.90 0.29
N ASN A 84 -1.39 -11.77 0.08
CA ASN A 84 -2.37 -12.49 0.85
C ASN A 84 -2.52 -13.89 0.23
N PHE A 85 -1.90 -14.86 0.89
CA PHE A 85 -1.94 -16.25 0.46
C PHE A 85 -3.37 -16.83 0.57
N GLY A 86 -3.65 -17.82 -0.27
CA GLY A 86 -4.94 -18.46 -0.41
C GLY A 86 -4.99 -19.82 0.30
N PRO A 87 -5.83 -20.76 -0.17
CA PRO A 87 -6.52 -20.75 -1.47
C PRO A 87 -7.77 -19.85 -1.51
N ARG A 88 -8.30 -19.38 -0.37
CA ARG A 88 -9.51 -18.56 -0.30
C ARG A 88 -9.27 -17.34 0.58
N THR A 89 -8.52 -16.38 0.07
CA THR A 89 -8.23 -15.14 0.81
C THR A 89 -9.51 -14.32 1.03
N VAL A 90 -9.89 -14.17 2.30
CA VAL A 90 -11.01 -13.37 2.78
C VAL A 90 -10.51 -12.43 3.87
N SER A 91 -11.02 -11.21 3.88
CA SER A 91 -10.82 -10.25 4.96
C SER A 91 -12.15 -9.94 5.64
N ILE A 92 -12.10 -9.74 6.95
CA ILE A 92 -13.19 -9.13 7.70
C ILE A 92 -13.14 -7.60 7.52
N PRO A 93 -14.24 -6.86 7.77
CA PRO A 93 -14.24 -5.41 7.68
C PRO A 93 -13.16 -4.76 8.57
N HIS A 94 -12.27 -3.97 7.97
CA HIS A 94 -11.18 -3.28 8.68
C HIS A 94 -10.73 -2.01 7.94
N THR A 95 -9.89 -1.23 8.61
CA THR A 95 -9.10 -0.13 8.02
C THR A 95 -7.62 -0.43 8.23
N ASP A 96 -6.77 -0.05 7.29
CA ASP A 96 -5.32 -0.06 7.47
C ASP A 96 -4.86 1.25 8.12
N CYS A 97 -5.27 1.50 9.37
CA CYS A 97 -5.10 2.81 10.03
C CYS A 97 -3.65 3.31 10.15
N ALA A 98 -2.67 2.42 9.99
CA ALA A 98 -1.24 2.77 10.00
C ALA A 98 -0.73 3.32 8.65
N ASN A 99 -1.48 3.15 7.57
CA ASN A 99 -1.15 3.68 6.25
C ASN A 99 -1.30 5.20 6.22
N LEU A 100 -0.71 5.84 5.21
CA LEU A 100 -0.88 7.27 4.99
C LEU A 100 -2.36 7.61 4.82
N ALA A 101 -2.89 8.52 5.64
CA ALA A 101 -4.32 8.82 5.71
C ALA A 101 -4.91 9.25 4.35
N TYR A 102 -4.29 10.24 3.70
CA TYR A 102 -4.67 10.67 2.35
C TYR A 102 -4.04 9.81 1.24
N GLY A 103 -3.38 8.71 1.62
CA GLY A 103 -2.70 7.81 0.70
C GLY A 103 -3.65 6.83 0.02
N LEU A 104 -3.22 6.35 -1.14
CA LEU A 104 -3.88 5.25 -1.85
C LEU A 104 -3.03 3.98 -1.68
N CYS A 105 -3.70 2.87 -1.45
CA CYS A 105 -3.12 1.52 -1.46
C CYS A 105 -3.63 0.77 -2.69
N ALA A 106 -2.76 0.00 -3.33
CA ALA A 106 -3.11 -0.80 -4.48
C ALA A 106 -3.43 -2.23 -4.07
N VAL A 107 -4.50 -2.79 -4.60
CA VAL A 107 -4.88 -4.20 -4.44
C VAL A 107 -5.10 -4.80 -5.82
N THR A 108 -4.50 -5.95 -6.09
CA THR A 108 -4.77 -6.76 -7.30
C THR A 108 -5.33 -8.11 -6.87
N ALA A 109 -6.54 -8.44 -7.33
CA ALA A 109 -7.12 -9.77 -7.14
C ALA A 109 -6.44 -10.78 -8.05
N LEU A 110 -6.16 -11.97 -7.55
CA LEU A 110 -5.51 -13.07 -8.28
C LEU A 110 -6.28 -14.38 -8.04
N GLY A 111 -5.99 -15.38 -8.87
CA GLY A 111 -6.58 -16.71 -8.77
C GLY A 111 -7.58 -16.99 -9.90
N ASN A 112 -8.45 -17.97 -9.67
CA ASN A 112 -9.48 -18.39 -10.60
C ASN A 112 -10.79 -18.56 -9.82
N PHE A 113 -11.69 -17.60 -9.98
CA PHE A 113 -13.00 -17.55 -9.33
C PHE A 113 -13.98 -16.77 -10.21
N ASP A 114 -15.27 -17.07 -10.08
CA ASP A 114 -16.36 -16.36 -10.74
C ASP A 114 -16.65 -15.04 -10.01
N PRO A 115 -16.29 -13.88 -10.59
CA PRO A 115 -16.44 -12.59 -9.92
C PRO A 115 -17.89 -12.14 -9.80
N ASP A 116 -18.84 -12.80 -10.48
CA ASP A 116 -20.27 -12.54 -10.35
C ASP A 116 -20.88 -13.29 -9.15
N LYS A 117 -20.15 -14.26 -8.57
CA LYS A 117 -20.63 -15.11 -7.47
C LYS A 117 -19.84 -14.99 -6.17
N GLY A 118 -18.76 -14.22 -6.15
CA GLY A 118 -17.90 -14.10 -4.97
C GLY A 118 -16.70 -13.19 -5.19
N GLY A 119 -15.90 -13.00 -4.13
CA GLY A 119 -14.64 -12.25 -4.21
C GLY A 119 -14.77 -10.74 -4.39
N HIS A 120 -15.99 -10.21 -4.40
CA HIS A 120 -16.30 -8.78 -4.44
C HIS A 120 -15.53 -8.00 -3.36
N LEU A 121 -15.14 -6.77 -3.68
CA LEU A 121 -14.59 -5.84 -2.71
C LEU A 121 -15.72 -4.96 -2.17
N ILE A 122 -15.80 -4.80 -0.86
CA ILE A 122 -16.80 -3.95 -0.20
C ILE A 122 -16.09 -2.72 0.37
N LEU A 123 -16.60 -1.54 0.04
CA LEU A 123 -16.23 -0.27 0.66
C LEU A 123 -17.41 0.17 1.54
N TRP A 124 -17.33 -0.13 2.84
CA TRP A 124 -18.47 -0.08 3.76
C TRP A 124 -18.99 1.34 3.97
N ASP A 125 -18.09 2.29 4.23
CA ASP A 125 -18.46 3.69 4.49
C ASP A 125 -19.06 4.37 3.25
N LEU A 126 -18.73 3.87 2.07
CA LEU A 126 -19.26 4.35 0.79
C LEU A 126 -20.53 3.62 0.37
N GLN A 127 -20.91 2.55 1.08
CA GLN A 127 -22.04 1.67 0.74
C GLN A 127 -21.93 1.09 -0.68
N VAL A 128 -20.70 0.80 -1.13
CA VAL A 128 -20.43 0.25 -2.47
C VAL A 128 -19.94 -1.19 -2.39
N VAL A 129 -20.54 -2.06 -3.22
CA VAL A 129 -20.03 -3.40 -3.53
C VAL A 129 -19.48 -3.40 -4.94
N ILE A 130 -18.20 -3.71 -5.08
CA ILE A 130 -17.48 -3.69 -6.34
C ILE A 130 -17.24 -5.12 -6.79
N ARG A 131 -17.77 -5.46 -7.97
CA ARG A 131 -17.34 -6.66 -8.70
C ARG A 131 -15.85 -6.56 -9.00
N PHE A 132 -15.05 -7.47 -8.44
CA PHE A 132 -13.59 -7.35 -8.47
C PHE A 132 -12.94 -8.61 -9.05
N PRO A 133 -12.77 -8.68 -10.38
CA PRO A 133 -12.36 -9.91 -11.06
C PRO A 133 -10.88 -10.26 -10.89
N PRO A 134 -10.50 -11.54 -11.08
CA PRO A 134 -9.09 -11.92 -11.15
C PRO A 134 -8.33 -11.08 -12.19
N GLY A 135 -7.17 -10.57 -11.81
CA GLY A 135 -6.35 -9.67 -12.62
C GLY A 135 -6.70 -8.19 -12.49
N ALA A 136 -7.85 -7.82 -11.95
CA ALA A 136 -8.20 -6.42 -11.73
C ALA A 136 -7.39 -5.80 -10.59
N THR A 137 -7.12 -4.51 -10.73
CA THR A 137 -6.41 -3.70 -9.74
C THR A 137 -7.25 -2.48 -9.36
N LEU A 138 -7.36 -2.20 -8.06
CA LEU A 138 -8.01 -1.02 -7.53
C LEU A 138 -7.06 -0.24 -6.61
N LEU A 139 -7.16 1.08 -6.63
CA LEU A 139 -6.53 1.96 -5.64
C LEU A 139 -7.61 2.40 -4.64
N ILE A 140 -7.35 2.22 -3.35
CA ILE A 140 -8.30 2.55 -2.28
C ILE A 140 -7.63 3.39 -1.17
N PRO A 141 -8.35 4.33 -0.55
CA PRO A 141 -7.88 5.04 0.66
C PRO A 141 -8.03 4.13 1.89
N SER A 142 -7.23 3.05 1.95
CA SER A 142 -7.43 1.95 2.90
C SER A 142 -7.28 2.34 4.38
N ALA A 143 -6.61 3.46 4.66
CA ALA A 143 -6.49 4.02 6.00
C ALA A 143 -7.80 4.66 6.51
N LEU A 144 -8.66 5.14 5.60
CA LEU A 144 -9.85 5.92 5.94
C LEU A 144 -11.14 5.16 5.70
N VAL A 145 -11.19 4.33 4.65
CA VAL A 145 -12.41 3.63 4.26
C VAL A 145 -12.35 2.20 4.76
N GLN A 146 -13.32 1.82 5.60
CA GLN A 146 -13.52 0.46 6.05
C GLN A 146 -13.85 -0.43 4.86
N HIS A 147 -13.09 -1.50 4.70
CA HIS A 147 -13.19 -2.38 3.54
C HIS A 147 -13.01 -3.85 3.90
N SER A 148 -13.53 -4.71 3.02
CA SER A 148 -13.34 -6.17 3.09
C SER A 148 -13.51 -6.81 1.72
N ASN A 149 -13.32 -8.13 1.61
CA ASN A 149 -13.75 -8.88 0.44
C ASN A 149 -14.65 -10.06 0.79
N LEU A 150 -15.60 -10.38 -0.09
CA LEU A 150 -16.47 -11.52 0.08
C LEU A 150 -15.73 -12.86 -0.13
N PRO A 151 -16.23 -13.96 0.47
CA PRO A 151 -15.85 -15.31 0.11
C PRO A 151 -16.08 -15.62 -1.38
N ILE A 152 -15.43 -16.68 -1.84
CA ILE A 152 -15.61 -17.27 -3.18
C ILE A 152 -16.31 -18.63 -3.07
N GLN A 153 -16.77 -19.19 -4.18
CA GLN A 153 -17.46 -20.47 -4.22
C GLN A 153 -16.54 -21.64 -3.85
N ASN A 154 -17.14 -22.78 -3.51
CA ASN A 154 -16.39 -24.00 -3.23
C ASN A 154 -15.62 -24.47 -4.46
N GLY A 155 -14.35 -24.86 -4.27
CA GLY A 155 -13.46 -25.30 -5.35
C GLY A 155 -12.71 -24.17 -6.07
N GLU A 156 -13.13 -22.91 -5.88
CA GLU A 156 -12.45 -21.75 -6.45
C GLU A 156 -11.19 -21.37 -5.67
N ARG A 157 -10.34 -20.54 -6.30
CA ARG A 157 -9.13 -20.00 -5.66
C ARG A 157 -9.03 -18.50 -5.81
N ARG A 158 -8.74 -17.80 -4.70
CA ARG A 158 -8.47 -16.37 -4.67
C ARG A 158 -7.26 -16.08 -3.80
N TYR A 159 -6.42 -15.20 -4.33
CA TYR A 159 -5.26 -14.60 -3.69
C TYR A 159 -5.33 -13.09 -3.91
N SER A 160 -4.48 -12.32 -3.24
CA SER A 160 -4.28 -10.93 -3.65
C SER A 160 -2.86 -10.46 -3.39
N VAL A 161 -2.47 -9.46 -4.16
CA VAL A 161 -1.22 -8.72 -4.00
C VAL A 161 -1.57 -7.28 -3.67
N THR A 162 -0.93 -6.73 -2.65
CA THR A 162 -1.19 -5.38 -2.17
C THR A 162 0.09 -4.58 -2.03
N GLN A 163 0.00 -3.29 -2.32
CA GLN A 163 1.06 -2.32 -2.09
C GLN A 163 0.55 -1.11 -1.32
N TYR A 164 1.32 -0.68 -0.33
CA TYR A 164 0.93 0.34 0.62
C TYR A 164 2.15 1.02 1.23
N SER A 165 1.92 2.14 1.92
CA SER A 165 2.98 2.90 2.58
C SER A 165 2.49 3.40 3.94
N ALA A 166 3.21 3.05 5.01
CA ALA A 166 2.90 3.48 6.36
C ALA A 166 3.02 5.02 6.49
N GLY A 167 2.05 5.67 7.13
CA GLY A 167 2.02 7.12 7.29
C GLY A 167 3.21 7.64 8.09
N GLY A 168 3.74 6.83 9.02
CA GLY A 168 4.93 7.18 9.80
C GLY A 168 6.15 7.49 8.93
N LEU A 169 6.32 6.82 7.79
CA LEU A 169 7.46 7.05 6.90
C LEU A 169 7.48 8.50 6.37
N PHE A 170 6.31 9.02 6.01
CA PHE A 170 6.15 10.38 5.52
C PHE A 170 6.42 11.38 6.63
N ARG A 171 5.88 11.16 7.83
CA ARG A 171 6.15 12.01 9.00
C ARG A 171 7.63 12.04 9.36
N TRP A 172 8.30 10.89 9.39
CA TRP A 172 9.73 10.80 9.64
C TRP A 172 10.53 11.68 8.68
N VAL A 173 10.24 11.58 7.38
CA VAL A 173 10.92 12.37 6.34
C VAL A 173 10.61 13.87 6.45
N ARG A 174 9.35 14.23 6.75
CA ARG A 174 8.91 15.62 6.95
C ARG A 174 9.53 16.28 8.17
N ASN A 175 9.71 15.51 9.24
CA ASN A 175 10.38 15.96 10.47
C ASN A 175 11.90 16.11 10.31
N GLY A 176 12.45 15.96 9.10
CA GLY A 176 13.90 16.05 8.89
C GLY A 176 14.64 14.77 9.28
N LEU A 177 14.01 13.61 9.07
CA LEU A 177 14.54 12.28 9.37
C LEU A 177 14.65 11.99 10.88
N CYS A 178 13.65 12.41 11.66
CA CYS A 178 13.53 12.08 13.08
C CYS A 178 12.09 11.77 13.47
N SER A 179 11.91 11.21 14.67
CA SER A 179 10.59 10.90 15.22
C SER A 179 9.83 12.16 15.61
N ASP A 180 8.51 12.06 15.74
CA ASP A 180 7.65 13.17 16.19
C ASP A 180 8.11 13.76 17.54
N ALA A 181 8.70 12.92 18.41
CA ALA A 181 9.24 13.34 19.71
C ALA A 181 10.45 14.27 19.62
N HIS A 182 11.19 14.25 18.51
CA HIS A 182 12.40 15.05 18.31
C HIS A 182 12.24 16.07 17.17
N ARG A 183 10.99 16.35 16.76
CA ARG A 183 10.71 17.24 15.63
C ARG A 183 11.11 18.68 15.94
N LEU A 184 11.55 19.41 14.92
CA LEU A 184 11.82 20.84 15.00
C LEU A 184 10.49 21.62 15.13
N PRO A 185 10.45 22.74 15.88
CA PRO A 185 9.22 23.49 16.16
C PRO A 185 8.56 24.12 14.94
N ASN A 186 9.25 24.22 13.80
CA ASN A 186 8.77 24.94 12.61
C ASN A 186 8.06 24.04 11.58
N VAL A 187 7.74 22.78 11.92
CA VAL A 187 7.00 21.87 11.02
C VAL A 187 5.50 22.04 11.27
N ASP A 188 4.81 22.70 10.32
CA ASP A 188 3.35 22.83 10.34
C ASP A 188 2.68 21.50 9.95
N ILE A 189 2.10 20.86 10.96
CA ILE A 189 1.33 19.61 10.83
C ILE A 189 -0.15 19.88 10.55
N GLY A 190 -0.64 21.08 10.82
CA GLY A 190 -2.05 21.43 10.66
C GLY A 190 -2.48 21.36 9.20
N ALA A 191 -1.63 21.88 8.31
CA ALA A 191 -1.86 21.87 6.87
C ALA A 191 -1.60 20.52 6.18
N GLU A 192 -1.17 19.47 6.90
CA GLU A 192 -0.80 18.19 6.29
C GLU A 192 -1.99 17.52 5.58
N TRP A 193 -3.17 17.63 6.19
CA TRP A 193 -4.38 17.06 5.64
C TRP A 193 -4.80 17.75 4.35
N GLU A 194 -4.92 19.08 4.36
CA GLU A 194 -5.31 19.85 3.18
C GLU A 194 -4.29 19.65 2.05
N ASN A 195 -2.99 19.75 2.35
CA ASN A 195 -1.94 19.49 1.37
C ASN A 195 -1.96 18.05 0.83
N GLY A 196 -2.37 17.09 1.67
CA GLY A 196 -2.57 15.70 1.28
C GLY A 196 -3.73 15.54 0.29
N LEU A 197 -4.87 16.18 0.56
CA LEU A 197 -6.04 16.16 -0.31
C LEU A 197 -5.76 16.81 -1.67
N GLU A 198 -4.99 17.90 -1.71
CA GLU A 198 -4.58 18.52 -2.97
C GLU A 198 -3.79 17.55 -3.87
N LYS A 199 -2.99 16.64 -3.29
CA LYS A 199 -2.24 15.63 -4.05
C LYS A 199 -3.10 14.53 -4.66
N LEU A 200 -4.33 14.35 -4.19
CA LEU A 200 -5.29 13.40 -4.75
C LEU A 200 -5.99 13.97 -6.00
N LYS A 201 -5.94 15.28 -6.22
CA LYS A 201 -6.48 15.88 -7.43
C LYS A 201 -5.67 15.38 -8.62
N ARG A 202 -6.39 14.91 -9.64
CA ARG A 202 -5.80 14.70 -10.95
C ARG A 202 -5.41 16.09 -11.45
N THR A 203 -4.15 16.31 -11.80
CA THR A 203 -3.78 17.50 -12.57
C THR A 203 -4.62 17.47 -13.84
N ASP A 204 -5.51 18.45 -13.98
CA ASP A 204 -6.45 18.54 -15.08
C ASP A 204 -5.75 18.33 -16.43
N GLN A 205 -6.41 17.61 -17.33
CA GLN A 205 -6.08 17.64 -18.77
C GLN A 205 -6.46 19.00 -19.35
#